data_AF-A0ABD0NQ32-F1
#
_entry.id   AF-A0ABD0NQ32-F1
#
_cell.length_a   1.000
_cell.length_b   1.000
_cell.length_c   1.000
_cell.angle_alpha   90.00
_cell.angle_beta   90.00
_cell.angle_gamma   90.00
#
_symmetry.space_group_name_H-M   'P 1'
#
loop_
_entity.id
_entity.type
_entity.pdbx_description
1 polymer ?
#
loop_
_entity_poly.entity_id
_entity_poly.type
_entity_poly.pdbx_seq_one_letter_code
_entity_poly.pdbx_strand_id
1 'polypeptide(L)'
;GKPLSPLRQHSCLEFRPVNSHVVLRTRPEYVPMVTTTPSRDQVVTLQAIPSQEDDPNLTLLCPVRVPRIYLERSQHFRRSGQLFVCYGGQQKGKAVSKQRISHWLVDAIRTAYQARGLPCPLGVRTHSTRGIAALAALANEASLTDIYRAA
;
A
#
# COMPACT_ATOMS: atom_id res chain seq x y z
N GLY A 1 -11.73 -33.76 -13.23
CA GLY A 1 -10.91 -32.58 -12.88
C GLY A 1 -11.74 -31.63 -12.06
N LYS A 2 -11.39 -31.43 -10.78
CA LYS A 2 -12.12 -30.52 -9.90
C LYS A 2 -11.76 -29.09 -10.33
N PRO A 3 -12.72 -28.20 -10.65
CA PRO A 3 -12.39 -26.83 -10.98
C PRO A 3 -11.75 -26.18 -9.76
N LEU A 4 -10.56 -25.60 -9.97
CA LEU A 4 -9.89 -24.73 -9.01
C LEU A 4 -10.88 -23.61 -8.65
N SER A 5 -11.37 -23.65 -7.42
CA SER A 5 -12.13 -22.56 -6.82
C SER A 5 -11.41 -21.24 -7.08
N PRO A 6 -12.09 -20.19 -7.60
CA PRO A 6 -11.48 -18.89 -7.73
C PRO A 6 -11.00 -18.49 -6.34
N LEU A 7 -9.73 -18.12 -6.22
CA LEU A 7 -9.18 -17.52 -5.00
C LEU A 7 -10.20 -16.50 -4.51
N ARG A 8 -10.91 -16.84 -3.42
CA ARG A 8 -11.96 -16.01 -2.85
C ARG A 8 -11.41 -14.59 -2.73
N GLN A 9 -12.23 -13.65 -3.20
CA GLN A 9 -12.03 -12.22 -3.24
C GLN A 9 -11.16 -11.69 -2.10
N HIS A 10 -10.39 -10.66 -2.39
CA HIS A 10 -9.65 -9.87 -1.42
C HIS A 10 -10.59 -9.32 -0.31
N SER A 11 -11.00 -10.15 0.66
CA SER A 11 -11.99 -9.81 1.70
C SER A 11 -11.58 -8.61 2.55
N CYS A 12 -10.30 -8.28 2.49
CA CYS A 12 -9.64 -7.20 3.19
C CYS A 12 -9.50 -5.90 2.37
N LEU A 13 -9.85 -5.89 1.08
CA LEU A 13 -9.85 -4.70 0.22
C LEU A 13 -11.18 -4.60 -0.53
N GLU A 14 -11.95 -3.57 -0.23
CA GLU A 14 -13.26 -3.31 -0.85
C GLU A 14 -13.21 -1.97 -1.61
N PHE A 15 -13.20 -2.05 -2.94
CA PHE A 15 -13.31 -0.88 -3.80
C PHE A 15 -14.76 -0.45 -3.92
N ARG A 16 -15.01 0.84 -3.75
CA ARG A 16 -16.35 1.42 -3.84
C ARG A 16 -16.68 1.82 -5.28
N PRO A 17 -17.96 2.06 -5.60
CA PRO A 17 -18.38 2.47 -6.95
C PRO A 17 -17.54 3.63 -7.46
N VAL A 18 -17.25 3.64 -8.77
CA VAL A 18 -16.49 4.71 -9.44
C VAL A 18 -15.05 4.88 -8.90
N ASN A 19 -14.53 3.93 -8.12
CA ASN A 19 -13.22 4.04 -7.46
C ASN A 19 -13.09 5.30 -6.59
N SER A 20 -14.17 5.75 -5.95
CA SER A 20 -14.15 6.94 -5.08
C SER A 20 -13.26 6.73 -3.84
N HIS A 21 -13.32 5.54 -3.26
CA HIS A 21 -12.53 5.15 -2.11
C HIS A 21 -12.30 3.64 -2.06
N VAL A 22 -11.31 3.24 -1.28
CA VAL A 22 -11.07 1.83 -0.93
C VAL A 22 -11.08 1.66 0.58
N VAL A 23 -11.74 0.61 1.03
CA VAL A 23 -11.77 0.20 2.45
C VAL A 23 -10.82 -0.97 2.63
N LEU A 24 -9.86 -0.82 3.53
CA LEU A 24 -8.91 -1.85 3.92
C LEU A 24 -9.25 -2.36 5.31
N ARG A 25 -9.24 -3.68 5.47
CA ARG A 25 -9.43 -4.38 6.75
C ARG A 25 -8.23 -5.25 7.05
N THR A 26 -7.88 -5.37 8.31
CA THR A 26 -6.95 -6.39 8.78
C THR A 26 -7.54 -7.78 8.53
N ARG A 27 -6.66 -8.75 8.30
CA ARG A 27 -7.08 -10.14 8.24
C ARG A 27 -7.48 -10.63 9.64
N PRO A 28 -8.49 -11.48 9.79
CA PRO A 28 -8.86 -12.03 11.10
C PRO A 28 -7.71 -12.75 11.82
N GLU A 29 -6.78 -13.34 11.04
CA GLU A 29 -5.60 -14.04 11.56
C GLU A 29 -4.43 -13.10 11.89
N TYR A 30 -4.55 -11.80 11.63
CA TYR A 30 -3.52 -10.83 11.96
C TYR A 30 -3.46 -10.61 13.47
N VAL A 31 -2.30 -10.90 14.06
CA VAL A 31 -1.99 -10.61 15.46
C VAL A 31 -0.99 -9.46 15.49
N PRO A 32 -1.39 -8.27 16.00
CA PRO A 32 -0.49 -7.14 16.13
C PRO A 32 0.61 -7.47 17.15
N MET A 33 1.82 -7.01 16.88
CA MET A 33 2.96 -7.18 17.80
C MET A 33 2.80 -6.36 19.09
N VAL A 34 1.98 -5.31 19.05
CA VAL A 34 1.62 -4.47 20.18
C VAL A 34 0.11 -4.60 20.38
N THR A 35 -0.30 -5.23 21.48
CA THR A 35 -1.70 -5.54 21.80
C THR A 35 -2.44 -4.41 22.53
N THR A 36 -1.75 -3.31 22.86
CA THR A 36 -2.28 -2.20 23.67
C THR A 36 -3.24 -1.26 22.94
N THR A 37 -3.46 -1.45 21.64
CA THR A 37 -4.41 -0.67 20.82
C THR A 37 -5.36 -1.62 20.10
N PRO A 38 -6.60 -1.19 19.77
CA PRO A 38 -7.55 -1.99 19.00
C PRO A 38 -7.15 -2.02 17.51
N SER A 39 -5.91 -2.41 17.23
CA SER A 39 -5.34 -2.54 15.89
C SER A 39 -5.86 -3.80 15.17
N ARG A 40 -6.49 -4.72 15.89
CA ARG A 40 -7.01 -5.99 15.34
C ARG A 40 -8.18 -5.78 14.39
N ASP A 41 -8.99 -4.74 14.60
CA ASP A 41 -10.20 -4.44 13.80
C ASP A 41 -10.12 -3.06 13.13
N GLN A 42 -8.91 -2.53 12.93
CA GLN A 42 -8.76 -1.21 12.32
C GLN A 42 -9.21 -1.25 10.85
N VAL A 43 -10.24 -0.46 10.55
CA VAL A 43 -10.70 -0.22 9.19
C VAL A 43 -10.08 1.07 8.68
N VAL A 44 -9.30 0.98 7.62
CA VAL A 44 -8.66 2.14 6.97
C VAL A 44 -9.43 2.46 5.69
N THR A 45 -9.90 3.70 5.57
CA THR A 45 -10.54 4.17 4.33
C THR A 45 -9.62 5.16 3.64
N LEU A 46 -9.24 4.87 2.40
CA LEU A 46 -8.43 5.77 1.58
C LEU A 46 -9.30 6.39 0.49
N GLN A 47 -9.29 7.72 0.43
CA GLN A 47 -9.99 8.48 -0.60
C GLN A 47 -9.17 8.52 -1.89
N ALA A 48 -9.84 8.51 -3.03
CA ALA A 48 -9.17 8.72 -4.31
C ALA A 48 -8.66 10.16 -4.40
N ILE A 49 -7.40 10.31 -4.80
CA ILE A 49 -6.92 11.59 -5.30
C ILE A 49 -7.75 11.93 -6.55
N PRO A 50 -8.32 13.16 -6.64
CA PRO A 50 -9.08 13.59 -7.80
C PRO A 50 -8.30 13.33 -9.09
N SER A 51 -8.97 12.79 -10.10
CA SER A 51 -8.41 12.75 -11.43
C SER A 51 -8.48 14.17 -11.99
N GLN A 52 -7.38 14.92 -11.90
CA GLN A 52 -7.19 16.02 -12.85
C GLN A 52 -7.08 15.37 -14.22
N GLU A 53 -7.87 15.83 -15.18
CA GLU A 53 -8.04 15.17 -16.47
C GLU A 53 -6.67 14.90 -17.13
N ASP A 54 -6.47 13.66 -17.55
CA ASP A 54 -5.39 13.17 -18.41
C ASP A 54 -3.91 13.15 -17.94
N ASP A 55 -3.59 13.22 -16.64
CA ASP A 55 -2.24 12.81 -16.20
C ASP A 55 -2.17 11.32 -15.81
N PRO A 56 -1.63 10.44 -16.67
CA PRO A 56 -1.42 9.03 -16.34
C PRO A 56 -0.49 8.84 -15.13
N ASN A 57 0.38 9.80 -14.83
CA ASN A 57 1.27 9.74 -13.68
C ASN A 57 0.52 9.95 -12.37
N LEU A 58 -0.44 10.88 -12.32
CA LEU A 58 -1.30 11.08 -11.13
C LEU A 58 -2.17 9.84 -10.84
N THR A 59 -2.53 9.08 -11.89
CA THR A 59 -3.19 7.78 -11.73
C THR A 59 -2.33 6.79 -10.96
N LEU A 60 -1.01 6.81 -11.18
CA LEU A 60 -0.03 5.97 -10.49
C LEU A 60 0.31 6.45 -9.06
N LEU A 61 -0.22 7.60 -8.64
CA LEU A 61 -0.08 8.11 -7.26
C LEU A 61 -1.36 7.93 -6.44
N CYS A 62 -2.49 7.61 -7.07
CA CYS A 62 -3.77 7.49 -6.38
C CYS A 62 -3.86 6.22 -5.53
N PRO A 63 -4.11 6.32 -4.21
CA PRO A 63 -4.12 5.17 -3.29
C PRO A 63 -5.29 4.22 -3.52
N VAL A 64 -6.28 4.59 -4.35
CA VAL A 64 -7.40 3.73 -4.77
C VAL A 64 -7.09 3.06 -6.11
N ARG A 65 -6.67 3.83 -7.12
CA ARG A 65 -6.46 3.33 -8.48
C ARG A 65 -5.23 2.43 -8.58
N VAL A 66 -4.14 2.75 -7.86
CA VAL A 66 -2.90 1.98 -7.92
C VAL A 66 -3.09 0.53 -7.44
N PRO A 67 -3.66 0.25 -6.25
CA PRO A 67 -3.92 -1.13 -5.84
C PRO A 67 -4.83 -1.87 -6.82
N ARG A 68 -5.84 -1.20 -7.39
CA ARG A 68 -6.73 -1.82 -8.37
C ARG A 68 -5.98 -2.26 -9.63
N ILE A 69 -5.23 -1.36 -10.25
CA ILE A 69 -4.40 -1.66 -11.43
C ILE A 69 -3.39 -2.77 -11.11
N TYR A 70 -2.78 -2.74 -9.92
CA TYR A 70 -1.85 -3.77 -9.50
C TYR A 70 -2.51 -5.15 -9.38
N LEU A 71 -3.70 -5.22 -8.80
CA LEU A 71 -4.47 -6.46 -8.67
C LEU A 71 -4.86 -7.02 -10.04
N GLU A 72 -5.37 -6.17 -10.94
CA GLU A 72 -5.70 -6.54 -12.32
C GLU A 72 -4.47 -7.10 -13.06
N ARG A 73 -3.33 -6.39 -13.00
CA ARG A 73 -2.09 -6.83 -13.66
C ARG A 73 -1.48 -8.10 -13.05
N SER A 74 -1.64 -8.31 -11.74
CA SER A 74 -1.08 -9.47 -11.04
C SER A 74 -1.98 -10.70 -11.03
N GLN A 75 -3.25 -10.57 -11.42
CA GLN A 75 -4.28 -11.60 -11.28
C GLN A 75 -3.86 -12.96 -11.86
N HIS A 76 -3.31 -12.97 -13.07
CA HIS A 76 -3.04 -14.20 -13.83
C HIS A 76 -1.89 -15.06 -13.26
N PHE A 77 -1.02 -14.51 -12.41
CA PHE A 77 0.09 -15.26 -11.82
C PHE A 77 0.05 -15.31 -10.29
N ARG A 78 -0.96 -14.73 -9.67
CA ARG A 78 -1.09 -14.65 -8.21
C ARG A 78 -1.29 -16.03 -7.58
N ARG A 79 -0.47 -16.33 -6.57
CA ARG A 79 -0.52 -17.56 -5.76
C ARG A 79 -0.69 -17.27 -4.27
N SER A 80 -0.88 -16.00 -3.90
CA SER A 80 -1.08 -15.53 -2.53
C SER A 80 -2.19 -14.49 -2.49
N GLY A 81 -3.00 -14.51 -1.42
CA GLY A 81 -4.03 -13.51 -1.19
C GLY A 81 -3.50 -12.18 -0.61
N GLN A 82 -2.22 -12.07 -0.26
CA GLN A 82 -1.64 -10.80 0.25
C GLN A 82 -1.61 -9.75 -0.86
N LEU A 83 -1.76 -8.45 -0.55
CA LEU A 83 -1.83 -7.41 -1.59
C LEU A 83 -0.64 -7.48 -2.57
N PHE A 84 0.60 -7.50 -2.06
CA PHE A 84 1.81 -7.56 -2.89
C PHE A 84 2.28 -9.00 -3.13
N VAL A 85 2.58 -9.31 -4.40
CA VAL A 85 3.16 -10.58 -4.84
C VAL A 85 4.45 -10.38 -5.63
N CYS A 86 5.37 -11.33 -5.51
CA CYS A 86 6.58 -11.37 -6.32
C CYS A 86 6.21 -11.51 -7.81
N TYR A 87 6.86 -10.76 -8.70
CA TYR A 87 6.51 -10.73 -10.13
C TYR A 87 7.52 -11.46 -11.04
N GLY A 88 8.67 -11.89 -10.51
CA GLY A 88 9.75 -12.51 -11.28
C GLY A 88 10.36 -13.75 -10.62
N GLY A 89 11.11 -14.52 -11.42
CA GLY A 89 11.83 -15.71 -11.00
C GLY A 89 10.95 -16.83 -10.43
N GLN A 90 11.58 -17.74 -9.69
CA GLN A 90 10.93 -18.92 -9.08
C GLN A 90 9.89 -18.57 -8.00
N GLN A 91 9.89 -17.32 -7.51
CA GLN A 91 8.96 -16.84 -6.49
C GLN A 91 7.72 -16.15 -7.08
N LYS A 92 7.61 -16.04 -8.42
CA LYS A 92 6.49 -15.36 -9.08
C LYS A 92 5.14 -15.85 -8.55
N GLY A 93 4.30 -14.90 -8.16
CA GLY A 93 2.97 -15.13 -7.59
C GLY A 93 2.91 -15.30 -6.08
N LYS A 94 4.03 -15.59 -5.41
CA LYS A 94 4.06 -15.75 -3.95
C LYS A 94 4.04 -14.40 -3.24
N ALA A 95 3.68 -14.40 -1.96
CA ALA A 95 3.65 -13.20 -1.13
C ALA A 95 5.04 -12.54 -1.04
N VAL A 96 5.09 -11.20 -1.08
CA VAL A 96 6.33 -10.45 -0.89
C VAL A 96 6.66 -10.40 0.61
N SER A 97 7.93 -10.60 0.97
CA SER A 97 8.38 -10.48 2.36
C SER A 97 8.39 -9.02 2.82
N LYS A 98 8.21 -8.79 4.13
CA LYS A 98 8.32 -7.45 4.73
C LYS A 98 9.64 -6.76 4.39
N GLN A 99 10.74 -7.51 4.42
CA GLN A 99 12.08 -7.01 4.06
C GLN A 99 12.15 -6.57 2.59
N ARG A 100 11.54 -7.32 1.66
CA ARG A 100 11.53 -6.94 0.24
C ARG A 100 10.68 -5.70 0.00
N ILE A 101 9.52 -5.57 0.65
CA ILE A 101 8.71 -4.34 0.61
C ILE A 101 9.52 -3.16 1.15
N SER A 102 10.26 -3.39 2.24
CA SER A 102 11.14 -2.39 2.84
C SER A 102 12.18 -1.87 1.82
N HIS A 103 12.86 -2.78 1.12
CA HIS A 103 13.80 -2.40 0.06
C HIS A 103 13.12 -1.66 -1.09
N TRP A 104 11.96 -2.13 -1.57
CA TRP A 104 11.22 -1.43 -2.64
C TRP A 104 10.90 0.01 -2.29
N LEU A 105 10.51 0.29 -1.05
CA LEU A 105 10.21 1.66 -0.63
C LEU A 105 11.47 2.53 -0.61
N VAL A 106 12.59 2.02 -0.09
CA VAL A 106 13.85 2.75 -0.07
C VAL A 106 14.38 2.97 -1.50
N ASP A 107 14.28 1.98 -2.38
CA ASP A 107 14.67 2.09 -3.78
C ASP A 107 13.82 3.14 -4.50
N ALA A 108 12.50 3.15 -4.29
CA ALA A 108 11.61 4.15 -4.87
C ALA A 108 11.98 5.58 -4.43
N ILE A 109 12.31 5.78 -3.15
CA ILE A 109 12.80 7.07 -2.64
C ILE A 109 14.09 7.45 -3.36
N ARG A 110 15.10 6.56 -3.41
CA ARG A 110 16.36 6.85 -4.10
C ARG A 110 16.14 7.22 -5.57
N THR A 111 15.31 6.46 -6.28
CA THR A 111 14.99 6.73 -7.69
C THR A 111 14.34 8.09 -7.86
N ALA A 112 13.43 8.50 -6.96
CA ALA A 112 12.81 9.83 -7.02
C ALA A 112 13.82 10.97 -6.84
N TYR A 113 14.79 10.83 -5.90
CA TYR A 113 15.86 11.81 -5.73
C TYR A 113 16.78 11.87 -6.96
N GLN A 114 17.20 10.71 -7.47
CA GLN A 114 18.03 10.60 -8.68
C GLN A 114 17.35 11.24 -9.91
N ALA A 115 16.06 10.98 -10.11
CA ALA A 115 15.29 11.56 -11.22
C ALA A 115 15.20 13.09 -11.15
N ARG A 116 15.33 13.68 -9.95
CA ARG A 116 15.36 15.14 -9.75
C ARG A 116 16.78 15.72 -9.72
N GLY A 117 17.81 14.91 -9.94
CA GLY A 117 19.21 15.35 -9.83
C GLY A 117 19.63 15.75 -8.41
N LEU A 118 18.91 15.28 -7.39
CA LEU A 118 19.18 15.61 -5.99
C LEU A 118 19.92 14.47 -5.29
N PRO A 119 20.82 14.78 -4.33
CA PRO A 119 21.44 13.75 -3.51
C PRO A 119 20.40 13.07 -2.62
N CYS A 120 20.38 11.74 -2.62
CA CYS A 120 19.52 10.99 -1.71
C CYS A 120 20.05 11.14 -0.27
N PRO A 121 19.16 11.37 0.72
CA PRO A 121 19.55 11.41 2.13
C PRO A 121 20.29 10.12 2.56
N LEU A 122 21.29 10.27 3.43
CA LEU A 122 21.98 9.13 4.03
C LEU A 122 21.04 8.41 5.01
N GLY A 123 21.06 7.07 5.00
CA GLY A 123 20.34 6.28 5.99
C GLY A 123 18.81 6.24 5.84
N VAL A 124 18.26 6.46 4.65
CA VAL A 124 16.81 6.27 4.39
C VAL A 124 16.36 4.88 4.84
N ARG A 125 15.39 4.85 5.75
CA ARG A 125 14.74 3.62 6.24
C ARG A 125 13.25 3.74 6.01
N THR A 126 12.56 2.62 5.85
CA THR A 126 11.11 2.62 5.74
C THR A 126 10.39 3.23 6.94
N HIS A 127 10.96 3.08 8.14
CA HIS A 127 10.45 3.77 9.34
C HIS A 127 10.58 5.30 9.28
N SER A 128 11.59 5.86 8.60
CA SER A 128 11.71 7.32 8.47
C SER A 128 10.60 7.89 7.58
N THR A 129 10.10 7.12 6.60
CA THR A 129 8.95 7.53 5.78
C THR A 129 7.72 7.82 6.63
N ARG A 130 7.46 7.01 7.68
CA ARG A 130 6.35 7.25 8.61
C ARG A 130 6.52 8.55 9.40
N GLY A 131 7.74 8.82 9.88
CA GLY A 131 8.04 10.07 10.59
C GLY A 131 7.86 11.31 9.71
N ILE A 132 8.35 11.27 8.47
CA ILE A 132 8.18 12.37 7.51
C ILE A 132 6.70 12.57 7.14
N ALA A 133 5.93 11.49 6.97
CA ALA A 133 4.50 11.60 6.71
C ALA A 133 3.74 12.24 7.88
N ALA A 134 4.05 11.86 9.13
CA ALA A 134 3.46 12.47 10.32
C ALA A 134 3.85 13.95 10.45
N LEU A 135 5.10 14.30 10.19
CA LEU A 135 5.55 15.69 10.17
C LEU A 135 4.86 16.52 9.09
N ALA A 136 4.71 15.96 7.88
CA ALA A 136 3.99 16.61 6.80
C ALA A 136 2.51 16.81 7.16
N ALA A 137 1.86 15.82 7.77
CA ALA A 137 0.47 15.97 8.23
C ALA A 137 0.34 17.07 9.30
N LEU A 138 1.27 17.12 10.26
CA LEU A 138 1.30 18.19 11.28
C LEU A 138 1.48 19.57 10.64
N ALA A 139 2.38 19.70 9.67
CA ALA A 139 2.61 20.94 8.93
C ALA A 139 1.41 21.37 8.06
N ASN A 140 0.52 20.43 7.72
CA ASN A 140 -0.75 20.68 7.01
C ASN A 140 -1.94 20.71 7.99
N GLU A 141 -1.69 21.03 9.27
CA GLU A 141 -2.72 21.27 10.29
C GLU A 141 -3.66 20.07 10.57
N ALA A 142 -3.21 18.84 10.28
CA ALA A 142 -3.95 17.65 10.68
C ALA A 142 -3.99 17.53 12.21
N SER A 143 -5.12 17.07 12.76
CA SER A 143 -5.26 16.90 14.20
C SER A 143 -4.30 15.83 14.74
N LEU A 144 -3.78 16.04 15.95
CA LEU A 144 -2.92 15.03 16.60
C LEU A 144 -3.63 13.69 16.72
N THR A 145 -4.94 13.69 17.00
CA THR A 145 -5.75 12.47 17.06
C THR A 145 -5.75 11.71 15.74
N ASP A 146 -5.87 12.41 14.60
CA ASP A 146 -5.84 11.77 13.27
C ASP A 146 -4.44 11.28 12.92
N ILE A 147 -3.39 12.03 13.29
CA ILE A 147 -2.01 11.60 13.13
C ILE A 147 -1.74 10.32 13.92
N TYR A 148 -2.15 10.25 15.21
CA TYR A 148 -1.99 9.04 16.02
C TYR A 148 -2.81 7.86 15.51
N ARG A 149 -4.01 8.12 14.95
CA ARG A 149 -4.84 7.06 14.35
C ARG A 149 -4.20 6.49 13.08
N ALA A 150 -3.54 7.33 12.27
CA ALA A 150 -2.93 6.94 11.00
C ALA A 150 -1.51 6.36 11.13
N ALA A 151 -0.81 6.65 12.23
CA ALA A 151 0.55 6.21 12.49
C ALA A 151 0.61 4.75 12.93
#